data_AF-A0AAV4LFG3-F1
#
_entry.id   AF-A0AAV4LFG3-F1
#
_cell.length_a   1.000
_cell.length_b   1.000
_cell.length_c   1.000
_cell.angle_alpha   90.00
_cell.angle_beta   90.00
_cell.angle_gamma   90.00
#
_symmetry.space_group_name_H-M   'P 1'
#
loop_
_entity.id
_entity.type
_entity.pdbx_description
1 polymer ?
#
loop_
_entity_poly.entity_id
_entity_poly.type
_entity_poly.pdbx_seq_one_letter_code
_entity_poly.pdbx_strand_id
1 'polypeptide(L)'
;MSESSPEQYGLLGVTPEDRLELGHLPSSSETFLLIKNALQRLGDNQLLEIVSTNPHLKDDLRSWCRLHKISLLNVMDGGDHYRFFLRNTHLSTGEKPDWGTRIPLRTGGRLDIRDWFQGRVGDLLEQAPAYIGFVPRGAVAEPGIPDFGFDLIRKEDVWADNLLDLYEQAKVSQWNATTDIAWNQLRPLSDDMEWAVCQIMTFLAENEYSALYIPAKFMARIHPHYIEVLMYLSTLVQDEARHIEAFMKRALANGGGLQYSSTLTERSLHSLFIQEDYFKSSFLLHVLGEGTFLDLLNFIEDHAPDPVTEQIVHLAKIDEGRHVAYGIGHVRHMLMRNPKLVGALVQAAEERNEFLAGAGTNENSQLMEALAILAGGGRTPEQLKIGFERVKQLREAMYEHRIQRMLQIGIDRSTAEKISMEHTPNFM
;
A
#
# COMPACT_ATOMS: atom_id res chain seq x y z
N MET A 1 47.24 58.31 33.22
CA MET A 1 46.08 57.60 33.79
C MET A 1 45.51 56.78 32.66
N SER A 2 45.82 55.49 32.64
CA SER A 2 45.34 54.54 31.63
C SER A 2 43.94 54.08 32.01
N GLU A 3 42.97 54.31 31.13
CA GLU A 3 41.63 53.74 31.26
C GLU A 3 41.70 52.23 31.01
N SER A 4 41.41 51.47 32.05
CA SER A 4 41.25 50.01 32.02
C SER A 4 39.95 49.65 31.30
N SER A 5 40.04 48.90 30.19
CA SER A 5 38.90 48.24 29.57
C SER A 5 38.25 47.27 30.54
N PRO A 6 36.91 47.05 30.50
CA PRO A 6 36.28 46.00 31.27
C PRO A 6 36.80 44.65 30.76
N GLU A 7 37.40 43.88 31.66
CA GLU A 7 37.82 42.50 31.41
C GLU A 7 36.62 41.68 30.92
N GLN A 8 36.69 41.20 29.68
CA GLN A 8 35.89 40.06 29.23
C GLN A 8 36.31 38.86 30.09
N TYR A 9 35.54 38.58 31.14
CA TYR A 9 35.60 37.29 31.84
C TYR A 9 35.10 36.20 30.87
N GLY A 10 35.97 35.75 29.97
CA GLY A 10 35.78 34.50 29.26
C GLY A 10 35.74 33.38 30.30
N LEU A 11 34.64 32.63 30.36
CA LEU A 11 34.62 31.33 31.02
C LEU A 11 35.70 30.45 30.36
N LEU A 12 36.89 30.43 30.94
CA LEU A 12 37.95 29.49 30.60
C LEU A 12 37.43 28.08 30.89
N GLY A 13 37.08 27.35 29.83
CA GLY A 13 36.85 25.91 29.88
C GLY A 13 35.46 25.39 29.50
N VAL A 14 34.53 26.24 29.05
CA VAL A 14 33.18 25.79 28.68
C VAL A 14 32.81 26.29 27.28
N THR A 15 32.99 25.43 26.27
CA THR A 15 32.57 25.71 24.88
C THR A 15 31.16 25.14 24.68
N PRO A 16 30.13 25.97 24.41
CA PRO A 16 28.80 25.48 24.10
C PRO A 16 28.77 24.79 22.72
N GLU A 17 27.99 23.72 22.59
CA GLU A 17 27.80 22.98 21.35
C GLU A 17 26.83 23.68 20.40
N ASP A 18 25.87 24.43 20.93
CA ASP A 18 24.92 25.21 20.13
C ASP A 18 24.62 26.55 20.81
N ARG A 19 24.15 27.52 20.02
CA ARG A 19 23.81 28.87 20.47
C ARG A 19 22.44 29.29 19.93
N LEU A 20 21.56 29.68 20.85
CA LEU A 20 20.22 30.17 20.55
C LEU A 20 20.11 31.68 20.78
N GLU A 21 19.94 32.42 19.70
CA GLU A 21 19.65 33.85 19.72
C GLU A 21 18.15 34.10 19.90
N LEU A 22 17.75 34.61 21.07
CA LEU A 22 16.36 34.97 21.37
C LEU A 22 16.07 36.47 21.18
N GLY A 23 17.10 37.32 21.17
CA GLY A 23 16.93 38.78 21.10
C GLY A 23 15.95 39.28 22.17
N HIS A 24 15.00 40.14 21.76
CA HIS A 24 14.00 40.77 22.63
C HIS A 24 12.73 39.94 22.86
N LEU A 25 12.74 38.63 22.53
CA LEU A 25 11.55 37.80 22.73
C LEU A 25 11.09 37.85 24.21
N PRO A 26 9.76 37.96 24.46
CA PRO A 26 9.23 38.01 25.80
C PRO A 26 9.47 36.68 26.54
N SER A 27 9.39 36.73 27.86
CA SER A 27 9.39 35.51 28.67
C SER A 27 8.02 34.84 28.54
N SER A 28 7.87 33.97 27.55
CA SER A 28 6.60 33.37 27.16
C SER A 28 6.78 31.90 26.79
N SER A 29 5.66 31.20 26.66
CA SER A 29 5.63 29.78 26.27
C SER A 29 6.38 29.51 24.97
N GLU A 30 6.34 30.43 24.00
CA GLU A 30 7.04 30.34 22.72
C GLU A 30 8.56 30.41 22.89
N THR A 31 9.04 31.30 23.76
CA THR A 31 10.46 31.40 24.09
C THR A 31 10.96 30.11 24.74
N PHE A 32 10.21 29.58 25.71
CA PHE A 32 10.57 28.32 26.35
C PHE A 32 10.47 27.11 25.41
N LEU A 33 9.56 27.13 24.44
CA LEU A 33 9.50 26.13 23.37
C LEU A 33 10.78 26.14 22.52
N LEU A 34 11.29 27.31 22.12
CA LEU A 34 12.54 27.41 21.36
C LEU A 34 13.73 26.88 22.16
N ILE A 35 13.79 27.20 23.45
CA ILE A 35 14.83 26.71 24.36
C ILE A 35 14.74 25.19 24.50
N LYS A 36 13.54 24.64 24.72
CA LYS A 36 13.30 23.20 24.80
C LYS A 36 13.77 22.48 23.54
N ASN A 37 13.38 22.98 22.37
CA ASN A 37 13.73 22.36 21.09
C ASN A 37 15.23 22.46 20.78
N ALA A 38 15.88 23.56 21.16
CA ALA A 38 17.33 23.68 21.05
C ALA A 38 18.06 22.67 21.95
N LEU A 39 17.59 22.47 23.18
CA LEU A 39 18.13 21.45 24.07
C LEU A 39 17.89 20.02 23.56
N GLN A 40 16.73 19.73 22.96
CA GLN A 40 16.44 18.41 22.36
C GLN A 40 17.38 18.05 21.20
N ARG A 41 17.92 19.04 20.48
CA ARG A 41 18.90 18.81 19.40
C ARG A 41 20.31 18.48 19.91
N LEU A 42 20.57 18.74 21.19
CA LEU A 42 21.83 18.44 21.84
C LEU A 42 21.86 17.00 22.34
N GLY A 43 23.04 16.39 22.31
CA GLY A 43 23.33 15.13 22.98
C GLY A 43 23.30 15.25 24.50
N ASP A 44 23.39 14.10 25.18
CA ASP A 44 23.44 14.06 26.64
C ASP A 44 24.64 14.85 27.17
N ASN A 45 24.43 15.64 28.23
CA ASN A 45 25.40 16.52 28.88
C ASN A 45 26.01 17.64 28.02
N GLN A 46 25.54 17.83 26.78
CA GLN A 46 25.97 18.96 25.94
C GLN A 46 25.33 20.28 26.40
N LEU A 47 25.95 21.38 26.02
CA LEU A 47 25.69 22.72 26.51
C LEU A 47 25.07 23.61 25.43
N LEU A 48 23.96 24.24 25.79
CA LEU A 48 23.32 25.30 25.01
C LEU A 48 23.69 26.66 25.61
N GLU A 49 24.19 27.54 24.76
CA GLU A 49 24.23 28.97 25.05
C GLU A 49 22.93 29.63 24.58
N ILE A 50 22.33 30.45 25.43
CA ILE A 50 21.16 31.26 25.09
C ILE A 50 21.54 32.72 25.23
N VAL A 51 21.25 33.53 24.21
CA VAL A 51 21.49 34.98 24.22
C VAL A 51 20.17 35.71 24.11
N SER A 52 19.88 36.60 25.07
CA SER A 52 18.65 37.41 25.08
C SER A 52 18.90 38.81 25.59
N THR A 53 18.25 39.79 24.98
CA THR A 53 18.25 41.19 25.43
C THR A 53 17.08 41.49 26.37
N ASN A 54 16.27 40.49 26.72
CA ASN A 54 15.16 40.64 27.66
C ASN A 54 15.62 40.42 29.11
N PRO A 55 15.58 41.45 29.97
CA PRO A 55 16.04 41.34 31.36
C PRO A 55 15.18 40.45 32.24
N HIS A 56 13.92 40.21 31.86
CA HIS A 56 12.98 39.43 32.67
C HIS A 56 13.11 37.92 32.46
N LEU A 57 13.81 37.47 31.42
CA LEU A 57 13.95 36.05 31.11
C LEU A 57 14.69 35.27 32.22
N LYS A 58 15.56 35.93 32.98
CA LYS A 58 16.45 35.28 33.95
C LYS A 58 15.72 34.50 35.05
N ASP A 59 14.71 35.09 35.66
CA ASP A 59 14.01 34.48 36.80
C ASP A 59 13.04 33.39 36.34
N ASP A 60 12.37 33.62 35.21
CA ASP A 60 11.46 32.65 34.62
C ASP A 60 12.23 31.44 34.08
N LEU A 61 13.37 31.64 33.42
CA LEU A 61 14.22 30.56 32.92
C LEU A 61 14.75 29.67 34.05
N ARG A 62 15.16 30.25 35.19
CA ARG A 62 15.55 29.47 36.38
C ARG A 62 14.41 28.57 36.86
N SER A 63 13.19 29.11 36.90
CA SER A 63 12.01 28.36 37.33
C SER A 63 11.65 27.26 36.34
N TRP A 64 11.70 27.57 35.04
CA TRP A 64 11.49 26.62 33.96
C TRP A 64 12.52 25.48 33.98
N CYS A 65 13.81 25.78 34.10
CA CYS A 65 14.87 24.77 34.21
C CYS A 65 14.64 23.81 35.38
N ARG A 66 14.23 24.31 36.56
CA ARG A 66 13.89 23.46 37.71
C ARG A 66 12.72 22.51 37.42
N LEU A 67 11.64 23.02 36.82
CA LEU A 67 10.46 22.23 36.47
C LEU A 67 10.78 21.11 35.47
N HIS A 68 11.62 21.41 34.48
CA HIS A 68 12.00 20.48 33.41
C HIS A 68 13.27 19.67 33.72
N LYS A 69 13.85 19.81 34.93
CA LYS A 69 15.07 19.13 35.38
C LYS A 69 16.30 19.41 34.51
N ILE A 70 16.37 20.59 33.92
CA ILE A 70 17.50 21.07 33.11
C ILE A 70 18.49 21.83 34.01
N SER A 71 19.79 21.64 33.80
CA SER A 71 20.81 22.28 34.62
C SER A 71 21.22 23.64 34.05
N LEU A 72 20.82 24.73 34.71
CA LEU A 72 21.35 26.07 34.42
C LEU A 72 22.71 26.23 35.11
N LEU A 73 23.80 26.23 34.34
CA LEU A 73 25.16 26.28 34.86
C LEU A 73 25.60 27.70 35.23
N ASN A 74 25.29 28.68 34.37
CA ASN A 74 25.70 30.05 34.60
C ASN A 74 24.79 31.06 33.89
N VAL A 75 24.78 32.29 34.41
CA VAL A 75 24.15 33.47 33.80
C VAL A 75 25.14 34.61 33.81
N MET A 76 25.48 35.13 32.63
CA MET A 76 26.34 36.29 32.47
C MET A 76 25.50 37.50 32.03
N ASP A 77 25.77 38.63 32.65
CA ASP A 77 25.22 39.93 32.25
C ASP A 77 26.28 40.66 31.42
N GLY A 78 25.98 40.84 30.14
CA GLY A 78 26.83 41.57 29.20
C GLY A 78 26.54 43.09 29.15
N GLY A 79 25.56 43.57 29.93
CA GLY A 79 25.10 44.95 29.96
C GLY A 79 23.95 45.23 28.99
N ASP A 80 24.13 44.94 27.70
CA ASP A 80 23.10 45.08 26.66
C ASP A 80 22.35 43.76 26.36
N HIS A 81 22.88 42.64 26.81
CA HIS A 81 22.29 41.31 26.68
C HIS A 81 22.69 40.39 27.85
N TYR A 82 21.95 39.29 27.99
CA TYR A 82 22.21 38.21 28.93
C TYR A 82 22.60 36.94 28.18
N ARG A 83 23.56 36.20 28.74
CA ARG A 83 23.99 34.88 28.25
C ARG A 83 23.69 33.83 29.31
N PHE A 84 22.96 32.78 28.94
CA PHE A 84 22.60 31.68 29.82
C PHE A 84 23.23 30.39 29.30
N PHE A 85 23.84 29.60 30.18
CA PHE A 85 24.47 28.32 29.83
C PHE A 85 23.69 27.17 30.45
N LEU A 86 23.00 26.40 29.61
CA LEU A 86 22.17 25.28 30.04
C LEU A 86 22.84 23.98 29.61
N ARG A 87 22.85 22.98 30.50
CA ARG A 87 23.26 21.61 30.17
C ARG A 87 22.03 20.76 29.91
N ASN A 88 22.01 20.10 28.75
CA ASN A 88 21.02 19.10 28.45
C ASN A 88 21.20 17.90 29.40
N THR A 89 20.15 17.57 30.13
CA THR A 89 20.09 16.46 31.09
C THR A 89 19.12 15.37 30.64
N HIS A 90 18.52 15.51 29.45
CA HIS A 90 17.66 14.51 28.87
C HIS A 90 18.50 13.42 28.20
N LEU A 91 18.17 12.17 28.49
CA LEU A 91 18.67 11.00 27.76
C LEU A 91 18.20 11.12 26.29
N SER A 92 19.12 11.46 25.40
CA SER A 92 18.89 11.34 23.96
C SER A 92 18.90 9.86 23.58
N THR A 93 18.02 9.46 22.66
CA THR A 93 18.06 8.12 22.03
C THR A 93 19.32 7.93 21.17
N GLY A 94 20.08 9.01 20.92
CA GLY A 94 21.27 9.01 20.07
C GLY A 94 20.95 9.16 18.57
N GLU A 95 19.68 8.97 18.18
CA GLU A 95 19.24 9.19 16.81
C GLU A 95 19.19 10.67 16.47
N LYS A 96 19.65 11.02 15.26
CA LYS A 96 19.68 12.39 14.76
C LYS A 96 19.04 12.47 13.38
N PRO A 97 18.36 13.57 13.04
CA PRO A 97 17.86 13.78 11.69
C PRO A 97 19.00 13.72 10.66
N ASP A 98 18.67 13.27 9.45
CA ASP A 98 19.61 13.14 8.33
C ASP A 98 19.86 14.49 7.64
N TRP A 99 20.22 15.50 8.43
CA TRP A 99 20.47 16.83 7.93
C TRP A 99 21.64 16.83 6.95
N GLY A 100 21.43 17.43 5.79
CA GLY A 100 22.44 17.50 4.73
C GLY A 100 22.34 16.40 3.68
N THR A 101 21.52 15.37 3.89
CA THR A 101 21.21 14.39 2.84
C THR A 101 20.52 15.11 1.67
N ARG A 102 20.92 14.75 0.45
CA ARG A 102 20.39 15.30 -0.81
C ARG A 102 20.06 14.15 -1.74
N ILE A 103 18.86 14.19 -2.31
CA ILE A 103 18.45 13.23 -3.33
C ILE A 103 18.94 13.75 -4.70
N PRO A 104 19.69 12.95 -5.47
CA PRO A 104 20.09 13.36 -6.81
C PRO A 104 18.86 13.43 -7.73
N LEU A 105 18.78 14.48 -8.55
CA LEU A 105 17.73 14.59 -9.57
C LEU A 105 18.13 13.75 -10.79
N ARG A 106 17.14 13.05 -11.38
CA ARG A 106 17.28 12.40 -12.68
C ARG A 106 17.33 13.43 -13.81
N THR A 107 17.70 12.97 -15.00
CA THR A 107 17.66 13.77 -16.23
C THR A 107 16.32 14.48 -16.39
N GLY A 108 16.38 15.79 -16.65
CA GLY A 108 15.20 16.66 -16.73
C GLY A 108 14.73 17.24 -15.40
N GLY A 109 15.52 17.12 -14.32
CA GLY A 109 15.18 17.70 -13.01
C GLY A 109 14.07 16.95 -12.27
N ARG A 110 13.87 15.66 -12.60
CA ARG A 110 12.81 14.83 -12.04
C ARG A 110 13.31 14.06 -10.81
N LEU A 111 12.39 13.80 -9.89
CA LEU A 111 12.62 12.92 -8.74
C LEU A 111 11.65 11.73 -8.87
N ASP A 112 12.21 10.54 -8.98
CA ASP A 112 11.46 9.30 -9.08
C ASP A 112 11.28 8.68 -7.69
N ILE A 113 10.24 7.89 -7.46
CA ILE A 113 10.02 7.27 -6.14
C ILE A 113 11.23 6.43 -5.69
N ARG A 114 11.93 5.82 -6.65
CA ARG A 114 13.13 4.99 -6.38
C ARG A 114 14.31 5.82 -5.87
N ASP A 115 14.30 7.13 -6.07
CA ASP A 115 15.33 8.03 -5.57
C ASP A 115 15.01 8.54 -4.15
N TRP A 116 13.79 8.34 -3.64
CA TRP A 116 13.35 8.81 -2.32
C TRP A 116 14.16 8.18 -1.17
N PHE A 117 14.56 6.92 -1.32
CA PHE A 117 15.13 6.08 -0.27
C PHE A 117 16.62 6.31 -0.03
N GLN A 118 17.05 7.56 0.13
CA GLN A 118 18.43 7.97 0.43
C GLN A 118 18.59 8.40 1.89
N GLY A 119 19.61 7.87 2.58
CA GLY A 119 19.78 8.04 4.03
C GLY A 119 18.92 7.05 4.83
N ARG A 120 18.58 7.37 6.09
CA ARG A 120 17.81 6.52 7.00
C ARG A 120 16.39 6.21 6.53
N VAL A 121 15.82 6.99 5.63
CA VAL A 121 14.55 6.65 4.97
C VAL A 121 14.69 5.40 4.08
N GLY A 122 15.91 5.09 3.62
CA GLY A 122 16.22 3.86 2.89
C GLY A 122 16.57 2.65 3.79
N ASP A 123 16.69 2.85 5.10
CA ASP A 123 17.03 1.78 6.06
C ASP A 123 15.81 0.88 6.30
N LEU A 124 15.58 -0.03 5.36
CA LEU A 124 14.54 -1.03 5.42
C LEU A 124 14.97 -2.17 6.37
N LEU A 125 14.28 -2.26 7.50
CA LEU A 125 14.54 -3.26 8.55
C LEU A 125 13.76 -4.55 8.26
N GLU A 126 14.29 -5.70 8.68
CA GLU A 126 13.60 -6.99 8.55
C GLU A 126 12.39 -7.10 9.50
N GLN A 127 12.44 -6.41 10.64
CA GLN A 127 11.32 -6.21 11.55
C GLN A 127 11.18 -4.73 11.86
N ALA A 128 9.96 -4.22 11.76
CA ALA A 128 9.66 -2.82 12.03
C ALA A 128 9.87 -2.52 13.52
N PRO A 129 10.34 -1.30 13.88
CA PRO A 129 10.51 -0.91 15.26
C PRO A 129 9.17 -0.94 16.01
N ALA A 130 9.22 -1.38 17.27
CA ALA A 130 8.07 -1.24 18.15
C ALA A 130 7.81 0.25 18.44
N TYR A 131 6.54 0.66 18.43
CA TYR A 131 6.08 1.98 18.91
C TYR A 131 6.49 3.21 18.08
N ILE A 132 6.35 3.14 16.75
CA ILE A 132 6.59 4.33 15.91
C ILE A 132 5.35 4.80 15.13
N GLY A 133 4.21 4.11 15.22
CA GLY A 133 2.94 4.58 14.67
C GLY A 133 3.07 5.04 13.20
N PHE A 134 2.70 6.29 12.93
CA PHE A 134 2.85 6.94 11.62
C PHE A 134 4.13 7.78 11.46
N VAL A 135 5.14 7.59 12.32
CA VAL A 135 6.45 8.24 12.15
C VAL A 135 7.06 7.75 10.83
N PRO A 136 7.35 8.66 9.87
CA PRO A 136 7.95 8.25 8.61
C PRO A 136 9.29 7.57 8.83
N ARG A 137 9.56 6.50 8.07
CA ARG A 137 10.84 5.77 8.15
C ARG A 137 12.02 6.75 8.00
N GLY A 138 12.96 6.69 8.94
CA GLY A 138 14.11 7.59 9.00
C GLY A 138 13.88 8.91 9.74
N ALA A 139 12.67 9.24 10.18
CA ALA A 139 12.47 10.35 11.11
C ALA A 139 12.97 9.98 12.52
N VAL A 140 13.25 10.99 13.36
CA VAL A 140 13.58 10.78 14.78
C VAL A 140 12.27 10.84 15.57
N ALA A 141 11.94 9.75 16.26
CA ALA A 141 10.75 9.67 17.08
C ALA A 141 10.95 10.31 18.47
N GLU A 142 9.95 11.04 18.96
CA GLU A 142 9.92 11.40 20.37
C GLU A 142 9.50 10.19 21.24
N PRO A 143 9.99 10.06 22.48
CA PRO A 143 9.53 9.03 23.40
C PRO A 143 8.04 9.16 23.72
N GLY A 144 7.37 8.03 23.99
CA GLY A 144 5.98 8.00 24.47
C GLY A 144 4.92 7.96 23.37
N ILE A 145 5.30 7.66 22.13
CA ILE A 145 4.36 7.40 21.03
C ILE A 145 3.50 6.17 21.40
N PRO A 146 2.17 6.24 21.25
CA PRO A 146 1.29 5.13 21.58
C PRO A 146 1.50 3.95 20.61
N ASP A 147 1.07 2.77 21.04
CA ASP A 147 0.97 1.61 20.15
C ASP A 147 -0.26 1.75 19.25
N PHE A 148 -0.08 1.58 17.95
CA PHE A 148 -1.14 1.65 16.94
C PHE A 148 -1.72 0.27 16.63
N GLY A 149 -1.13 -0.82 17.14
CA GLY A 149 -1.66 -2.17 16.99
C GLY A 149 -1.40 -2.81 15.62
N PHE A 150 -0.41 -2.34 14.86
CA PHE A 150 0.03 -3.01 13.64
C PHE A 150 0.57 -4.40 13.98
N ASP A 151 0.08 -5.45 13.33
CA ASP A 151 0.49 -6.84 13.56
C ASP A 151 1.29 -7.44 12.38
N LEU A 152 1.25 -6.83 11.19
CA LEU A 152 2.13 -7.15 10.06
C LEU A 152 3.39 -6.28 10.12
N ILE A 153 4.30 -6.67 11.00
CA ILE A 153 5.50 -5.91 11.36
C ILE A 153 6.80 -6.47 10.78
N ARG A 154 6.80 -7.60 10.06
CA ARG A 154 8.01 -8.16 9.46
C ARG A 154 8.00 -7.96 7.97
N LYS A 155 9.16 -7.63 7.40
CA LYS A 155 9.33 -7.41 5.96
C LYS A 155 8.96 -8.67 5.18
N GLU A 156 9.40 -9.82 5.66
CA GLU A 156 9.12 -11.11 5.02
C GLU A 156 7.63 -11.37 4.86
N ASP A 157 6.77 -10.82 5.73
CA ASP A 157 5.34 -11.08 5.71
C ASP A 157 4.59 -10.24 4.65
N VAL A 158 5.20 -9.17 4.10
CA VAL A 158 4.48 -8.18 3.28
C VAL A 158 5.19 -7.76 1.99
N TRP A 159 6.49 -8.05 1.87
CA TRP A 159 7.34 -7.44 0.84
C TRP A 159 7.25 -8.13 -0.52
N ALA A 160 7.48 -7.35 -1.59
CA ALA A 160 7.76 -7.82 -2.93
C ALA A 160 8.86 -6.96 -3.57
N ASP A 161 9.78 -7.56 -4.31
CA ASP A 161 10.97 -6.84 -4.81
C ASP A 161 10.67 -5.87 -5.96
N ASN A 162 9.53 -6.01 -6.62
CA ASN A 162 9.07 -5.19 -7.76
C ASN A 162 8.12 -4.03 -7.37
N LEU A 163 7.89 -3.78 -6.07
CA LEU A 163 6.90 -2.79 -5.59
C LEU A 163 7.04 -1.40 -6.22
N LEU A 164 8.25 -0.85 -6.23
CA LEU A 164 8.46 0.53 -6.70
C LEU A 164 8.28 0.66 -8.21
N ASP A 165 8.66 -0.37 -8.97
CA ASP A 165 8.43 -0.38 -10.42
C ASP A 165 6.95 -0.51 -10.74
N LEU A 166 6.23 -1.36 -10.00
CA LEU A 166 4.78 -1.50 -10.15
C LEU A 166 4.05 -0.21 -9.76
N TYR A 167 4.47 0.47 -8.69
CA TYR A 167 3.90 1.75 -8.27
C TYR A 167 4.14 2.86 -9.32
N GLU A 168 5.34 2.95 -9.90
CA GLU A 168 5.61 3.90 -10.99
C GLU A 168 4.77 3.59 -12.23
N GLN A 169 4.62 2.31 -12.59
CA GLN A 169 3.73 1.91 -13.68
C GLN A 169 2.28 2.30 -13.41
N ALA A 170 1.77 2.05 -12.20
CA ALA A 170 0.40 2.36 -11.81
C ALA A 170 0.10 3.87 -11.83
N LYS A 171 1.06 4.73 -11.50
CA LYS A 171 0.90 6.19 -11.61
C LYS A 171 0.74 6.66 -13.06
N VAL A 172 1.41 6.01 -14.01
CA VAL A 172 1.35 6.38 -15.43
C VAL A 172 0.11 5.82 -16.11
N SER A 173 -0.37 4.65 -15.67
CA SER A 173 -1.52 3.95 -16.25
C SER A 173 -2.87 4.32 -15.64
N GLN A 174 -3.00 5.49 -15.01
CA GLN A 174 -4.27 5.96 -14.46
C GLN A 174 -5.23 6.36 -15.60
N TRP A 175 -6.35 5.65 -15.73
CA TRP A 175 -7.44 5.98 -16.65
C TRP A 175 -8.69 6.42 -15.90
N ASN A 176 -9.57 7.16 -16.57
CA ASN A 176 -10.80 7.71 -16.00
C ASN A 176 -12.02 7.10 -16.70
N ALA A 177 -12.84 6.35 -15.94
CA ALA A 177 -14.01 5.66 -16.46
C ALA A 177 -15.10 6.59 -17.02
N THR A 178 -15.02 7.91 -16.77
CA THR A 178 -15.95 8.90 -17.33
C THR A 178 -15.43 9.51 -18.63
N THR A 179 -14.14 9.85 -18.72
CA THR A 179 -13.60 10.62 -19.85
C THR A 179 -12.86 9.78 -20.88
N ASP A 180 -12.27 8.65 -20.47
CA ASP A 180 -11.35 7.90 -21.33
C ASP A 180 -12.06 6.75 -22.06
N ILE A 181 -13.16 6.24 -21.48
CA ILE A 181 -14.05 5.29 -22.14
C ILE A 181 -14.91 6.02 -23.17
N ALA A 182 -14.94 5.52 -24.41
CA ALA A 182 -15.69 6.11 -25.51
C ALA A 182 -17.19 5.79 -25.46
N TRP A 183 -17.88 6.16 -24.38
CA TRP A 183 -19.31 5.87 -24.14
C TRP A 183 -20.25 6.30 -25.29
N ASN A 184 -19.88 7.32 -26.04
CA ASN A 184 -20.62 7.78 -27.22
C ASN A 184 -20.62 6.77 -28.39
N GLN A 185 -19.76 5.76 -28.36
CA GLN A 185 -19.69 4.65 -29.32
C GLN A 185 -20.55 3.46 -28.90
N LEU A 186 -21.12 3.47 -27.67
CA LEU A 186 -22.04 2.41 -27.26
C LEU A 186 -23.29 2.45 -28.14
N ARG A 187 -23.70 1.27 -28.63
CA ARG A 187 -24.86 1.09 -29.50
C ARG A 187 -25.76 0.02 -28.90
N PRO A 188 -27.08 0.08 -29.15
CA PRO A 188 -27.99 -0.99 -28.76
C PRO A 188 -27.55 -2.34 -29.33
N LEU A 189 -27.42 -3.34 -28.45
CA LEU A 189 -27.22 -4.74 -28.81
C LEU A 189 -28.58 -5.46 -28.92
N SER A 190 -28.58 -6.71 -29.40
CA SER A 190 -29.76 -7.57 -29.25
C SER A 190 -30.02 -7.88 -27.77
N ASP A 191 -31.27 -8.12 -27.39
CA ASP A 191 -31.66 -8.40 -26.00
C ASP A 191 -30.83 -9.55 -25.39
N ASP A 192 -30.59 -10.62 -26.14
CA ASP A 192 -29.77 -11.75 -25.69
C ASP A 192 -28.32 -11.35 -25.40
N MET A 193 -27.71 -10.55 -26.28
CA MET A 193 -26.32 -10.12 -26.14
C MET A 193 -26.18 -9.08 -25.03
N GLU A 194 -27.12 -8.12 -24.93
CA GLU A 194 -27.11 -7.13 -23.86
C GLU A 194 -27.27 -7.81 -22.50
N TRP A 195 -28.19 -8.78 -22.38
CA TRP A 195 -28.33 -9.57 -21.16
C TRP A 195 -27.02 -10.29 -20.79
N ALA A 196 -26.36 -10.92 -21.76
CA ALA A 196 -25.10 -11.62 -21.54
C ALA A 196 -24.00 -10.67 -21.03
N VAL A 197 -23.82 -9.51 -21.67
CA VAL A 197 -22.87 -8.49 -21.21
C VAL A 197 -23.23 -8.02 -19.81
N CYS A 198 -24.49 -7.69 -19.54
CA CYS A 198 -24.93 -7.25 -18.22
C CYS A 198 -24.68 -8.31 -17.13
N GLN A 199 -24.90 -9.60 -17.43
CA GLN A 199 -24.66 -10.69 -16.48
C GLN A 199 -23.18 -10.88 -16.20
N ILE A 200 -22.32 -10.77 -17.22
CA ILE A 200 -20.87 -10.80 -17.06
C ILE A 200 -20.40 -9.61 -16.24
N MET A 201 -20.82 -8.38 -16.58
CA MET A 201 -20.42 -7.16 -15.84
C MET A 201 -20.88 -7.18 -14.38
N THR A 202 -22.06 -7.76 -14.10
CA THR A 202 -22.53 -7.96 -12.72
C THR A 202 -21.59 -8.90 -11.96
N PHE A 203 -21.23 -10.03 -12.56
CA PHE A 203 -20.26 -10.95 -11.97
C PHE A 203 -18.90 -10.29 -11.76
N LEU A 204 -18.34 -9.59 -12.76
CA LEU A 204 -17.05 -8.91 -12.63
C LEU A 204 -17.08 -7.92 -11.46
N ALA A 205 -18.10 -7.05 -11.39
CA ALA A 205 -18.23 -6.07 -10.30
C ALA A 205 -18.27 -6.70 -8.90
N GLU A 206 -18.92 -7.87 -8.73
CA GLU A 206 -18.91 -8.62 -7.46
C GLU A 206 -17.49 -9.04 -7.05
N ASN A 207 -16.72 -9.58 -8.00
CA ASN A 207 -15.34 -9.97 -7.77
C ASN A 207 -14.47 -8.74 -7.43
N GLU A 208 -14.70 -7.61 -8.10
CA GLU A 208 -13.96 -6.37 -7.80
C GLU A 208 -14.24 -5.79 -6.42
N TYR A 209 -15.46 -5.94 -5.87
CA TYR A 209 -15.70 -5.59 -4.47
C TYR A 209 -14.78 -6.40 -3.54
N SER A 210 -14.64 -7.70 -3.80
CA SER A 210 -13.75 -8.56 -3.02
C SER A 210 -12.28 -8.17 -3.19
N ALA A 211 -11.84 -7.93 -4.43
CA ALA A 211 -10.48 -7.47 -4.74
C ALA A 211 -10.18 -6.10 -4.12
N LEU A 212 -11.18 -5.24 -3.92
CA LEU A 212 -11.05 -3.98 -3.19
C LEU A 212 -10.93 -4.21 -1.67
N TYR A 213 -11.86 -4.97 -1.07
CA TYR A 213 -11.96 -5.09 0.39
C TYR A 213 -10.81 -5.89 1.01
N ILE A 214 -10.35 -6.95 0.34
CA ILE A 214 -9.32 -7.86 0.88
C ILE A 214 -7.98 -7.14 1.13
N PRO A 215 -7.33 -6.51 0.14
CA PRO A 215 -6.09 -5.77 0.39
C PRO A 215 -6.34 -4.62 1.38
N ALA A 216 -7.46 -3.90 1.27
CA ALA A 216 -7.79 -2.79 2.17
C ALA A 216 -7.84 -3.21 3.66
N LYS A 217 -8.39 -4.39 3.98
CA LYS A 217 -8.40 -4.87 5.38
C LYS A 217 -7.01 -5.18 5.93
N PHE A 218 -6.05 -5.56 5.07
CA PHE A 218 -4.66 -5.79 5.48
C PHE A 218 -3.84 -4.50 5.52
N MET A 219 -4.15 -3.50 4.70
CA MET A 219 -3.41 -2.22 4.70
C MET A 219 -3.36 -1.57 6.09
N ALA A 220 -4.45 -1.61 6.87
CA ALA A 220 -4.48 -1.06 8.23
C ALA A 220 -3.61 -1.85 9.25
N ARG A 221 -3.18 -3.06 8.89
CA ARG A 221 -2.39 -3.98 9.71
C ARG A 221 -0.89 -3.91 9.39
N ILE A 222 -0.53 -3.47 8.18
CA ILE A 222 0.84 -3.33 7.71
C ILE A 222 1.49 -2.12 8.37
N HIS A 223 2.63 -2.35 9.02
CA HIS A 223 3.38 -1.28 9.66
C HIS A 223 3.90 -0.26 8.60
N PRO A 224 3.74 1.07 8.79
CA PRO A 224 4.20 2.11 7.85
C PRO A 224 5.71 2.15 7.55
N HIS A 225 6.48 1.31 8.24
CA HIS A 225 7.90 1.08 7.94
C HIS A 225 8.07 0.42 6.57
N TYR A 226 7.04 -0.28 6.07
CA TYR A 226 6.98 -0.89 4.74
C TYR A 226 6.11 -0.04 3.79
N ILE A 227 6.31 1.29 3.81
CA ILE A 227 5.49 2.25 3.06
C ILE A 227 5.37 1.93 1.56
N GLU A 228 6.38 1.29 0.97
CA GLU A 228 6.38 0.83 -0.42
C GLU A 228 5.22 -0.12 -0.71
N VAL A 229 4.93 -1.04 0.23
CA VAL A 229 3.81 -1.97 0.13
C VAL A 229 2.50 -1.19 0.15
N LEU A 230 2.34 -0.30 1.13
CA LEU A 230 1.12 0.51 1.30
C LEU A 230 0.87 1.43 0.11
N MET A 231 1.90 2.04 -0.46
CA MET A 231 1.79 2.88 -1.66
C MET A 231 1.27 2.09 -2.86
N TYR A 232 1.82 0.89 -3.09
CA TYR A 232 1.38 0.05 -4.19
C TYR A 232 -0.03 -0.52 -3.96
N LEU A 233 -0.33 -1.04 -2.77
CA LEU A 233 -1.68 -1.52 -2.44
C LEU A 233 -2.72 -0.40 -2.55
N SER A 234 -2.34 0.86 -2.27
CA SER A 234 -3.22 2.01 -2.47
C SER A 234 -3.56 2.23 -3.96
N THR A 235 -2.61 1.99 -4.88
CA THR A 235 -2.92 2.06 -6.31
C THR A 235 -3.80 0.89 -6.73
N LEU A 236 -3.53 -0.32 -6.23
CA LEU A 236 -4.37 -1.50 -6.49
C LEU A 236 -5.82 -1.25 -6.06
N VAL A 237 -6.06 -0.82 -4.80
CA VAL A 237 -7.41 -0.50 -4.30
C VAL A 237 -8.10 0.59 -5.14
N GLN A 238 -7.33 1.55 -5.66
CA GLN A 238 -7.85 2.59 -6.53
C GLN A 238 -8.17 2.07 -7.95
N ASP A 239 -7.42 1.08 -8.44
CA ASP A 239 -7.69 0.38 -9.68
C ASP A 239 -9.03 -0.37 -9.56
N GLU A 240 -9.24 -1.16 -8.48
CA GLU A 240 -10.49 -1.91 -8.27
C GLU A 240 -11.71 -1.00 -8.15
N ALA A 241 -11.55 0.16 -7.51
CA ALA A 241 -12.62 1.17 -7.45
C ALA A 241 -13.07 1.62 -8.85
N ARG A 242 -12.13 1.75 -9.81
CA ARG A 242 -12.45 2.10 -11.20
C ARG A 242 -13.03 0.93 -11.97
N HIS A 243 -12.59 -0.29 -11.70
CA HIS A 243 -13.13 -1.49 -12.34
C HIS A 243 -14.60 -1.66 -11.95
N ILE A 244 -14.92 -1.54 -10.65
CA ILE A 244 -16.31 -1.50 -10.16
C ILE A 244 -17.11 -0.42 -10.90
N GLU A 245 -16.60 0.81 -10.96
CA GLU A 245 -17.29 1.91 -11.65
C GLU A 245 -17.57 1.57 -13.12
N ALA A 246 -16.58 1.08 -13.85
CA ALA A 246 -16.69 0.81 -15.28
C ALA A 246 -17.63 -0.38 -15.58
N PHE A 247 -17.50 -1.49 -14.85
CA PHE A 247 -18.37 -2.65 -15.03
C PHE A 247 -19.82 -2.33 -14.66
N MET A 248 -20.05 -1.65 -13.53
CA MET A 248 -21.38 -1.22 -13.12
C MET A 248 -21.99 -0.25 -14.15
N LYS A 249 -21.22 0.73 -14.65
CA LYS A 249 -21.68 1.61 -15.72
C LYS A 249 -22.03 0.83 -16.98
N ARG A 250 -21.19 -0.12 -17.41
CA ARG A 250 -21.46 -0.90 -18.63
C ARG A 250 -22.72 -1.74 -18.51
N ALA A 251 -22.97 -2.36 -17.35
CA ALA A 251 -24.19 -3.12 -17.10
C ALA A 251 -25.46 -2.26 -17.18
N LEU A 252 -25.37 -0.98 -16.83
CA LEU A 252 -26.52 -0.07 -16.78
C LEU A 252 -26.71 0.75 -18.07
N ALA A 253 -25.64 1.05 -18.79
CA ALA A 253 -25.61 2.10 -19.82
C ALA A 253 -26.53 1.88 -21.02
N ASN A 254 -26.83 0.62 -21.36
CA ASN A 254 -27.69 0.28 -22.48
C ASN A 254 -29.03 -0.36 -22.03
N GLY A 255 -29.43 -0.13 -20.77
CA GLY A 255 -30.76 -0.46 -20.25
C GLY A 255 -30.96 -1.90 -19.77
N GLY A 256 -29.95 -2.77 -19.84
CA GLY A 256 -30.06 -4.16 -19.38
C GLY A 256 -30.09 -4.31 -17.86
N GLY A 257 -29.37 -3.45 -17.11
CA GLY A 257 -29.39 -3.47 -15.65
C GLY A 257 -28.39 -4.45 -15.04
N LEU A 258 -28.27 -4.44 -13.72
CA LEU A 258 -27.55 -5.49 -12.97
C LEU A 258 -28.39 -6.78 -12.99
N GLN A 259 -27.72 -7.91 -13.13
CA GLN A 259 -28.35 -9.22 -13.28
C GLN A 259 -28.23 -10.04 -11.98
N TYR A 260 -28.06 -11.35 -12.10
CA TYR A 260 -28.12 -12.26 -10.96
C TYR A 260 -26.75 -12.43 -10.29
N SER A 261 -26.76 -12.32 -8.97
CA SER A 261 -25.69 -12.79 -8.09
C SER A 261 -25.91 -14.26 -7.75
N SER A 262 -24.89 -15.11 -7.91
CA SER A 262 -25.01 -16.52 -7.58
C SER A 262 -24.52 -16.79 -6.16
N THR A 263 -25.23 -17.63 -5.41
CA THR A 263 -24.80 -18.08 -4.07
C THR A 263 -23.39 -18.69 -4.10
N LEU A 264 -23.03 -19.33 -5.21
CA LEU A 264 -21.74 -19.96 -5.41
C LEU A 264 -20.62 -18.92 -5.52
N THR A 265 -20.84 -17.87 -6.32
CA THR A 265 -19.95 -16.69 -6.39
C THR A 265 -19.79 -16.07 -5.01
N GLU A 266 -20.88 -15.74 -4.33
CA GLU A 266 -20.85 -15.10 -3.01
C GLU A 266 -20.11 -15.95 -1.96
N ARG A 267 -20.24 -17.28 -1.99
CA ARG A 267 -19.46 -18.17 -1.13
C ARG A 267 -17.97 -18.19 -1.50
N SER A 268 -17.64 -18.11 -2.78
CA SER A 268 -16.25 -17.94 -3.26
C SER A 268 -15.66 -16.65 -2.73
N LEU A 269 -16.35 -15.53 -2.89
CA LEU A 269 -15.89 -14.22 -2.42
C LEU A 269 -15.79 -14.16 -0.90
N HIS A 270 -16.80 -14.68 -0.19
CA HIS A 270 -16.80 -14.76 1.27
C HIS A 270 -15.60 -15.56 1.81
N SER A 271 -15.26 -16.69 1.19
CA SER A 271 -14.12 -17.50 1.66
C SER A 271 -12.75 -16.83 1.41
N LEU A 272 -12.63 -15.94 0.42
CA LEU A 272 -11.46 -15.06 0.31
C LEU A 272 -11.48 -13.99 1.41
N PHE A 273 -12.65 -13.36 1.61
CA PHE A 273 -12.82 -12.26 2.55
C PHE A 273 -12.53 -12.65 4.00
N ILE A 274 -12.88 -13.85 4.46
CA ILE A 274 -12.64 -14.30 5.84
C ILE A 274 -11.22 -14.82 6.10
N GLN A 275 -10.36 -14.92 5.08
CA GLN A 275 -8.97 -15.38 5.27
C GLN A 275 -8.16 -14.29 5.98
N GLU A 276 -7.76 -14.51 7.22
CA GLU A 276 -7.07 -13.51 8.08
C GLU A 276 -5.54 -13.53 7.98
N ASP A 277 -4.97 -14.53 7.30
CA ASP A 277 -3.54 -14.61 7.01
C ASP A 277 -3.22 -13.93 5.68
N TYR A 278 -2.34 -12.92 5.70
CA TYR A 278 -2.05 -12.11 4.52
C TYR A 278 -1.36 -12.90 3.41
N PHE A 279 -0.43 -13.79 3.75
CA PHE A 279 0.27 -14.61 2.77
C PHE A 279 -0.69 -15.56 2.05
N LYS A 280 -1.55 -16.25 2.80
CA LYS A 280 -2.61 -17.10 2.22
C LYS A 280 -3.58 -16.27 1.39
N SER A 281 -4.03 -15.12 1.90
CA SER A 281 -4.99 -14.27 1.22
C SER A 281 -4.42 -13.71 -0.09
N SER A 282 -3.18 -13.21 -0.08
CA SER A 282 -2.48 -12.72 -1.27
C SER A 282 -2.28 -13.83 -2.31
N PHE A 283 -1.98 -15.06 -1.89
CA PHE A 283 -1.88 -16.19 -2.82
C PHE A 283 -3.23 -16.51 -3.47
N LEU A 284 -4.30 -16.66 -2.66
CA LEU A 284 -5.62 -17.01 -3.17
C LEU A 284 -6.20 -15.91 -4.07
N LEU A 285 -6.04 -14.64 -3.71
CA LEU A 285 -6.53 -13.51 -4.49
C LEU A 285 -5.64 -13.24 -5.72
N HIS A 286 -4.38 -12.85 -5.52
CA HIS A 286 -3.57 -12.31 -6.61
C HIS A 286 -2.98 -13.39 -7.54
N VAL A 287 -2.62 -14.57 -7.01
CA VAL A 287 -1.98 -15.62 -7.83
C VAL A 287 -3.02 -16.54 -8.47
N LEU A 288 -4.05 -16.94 -7.71
CA LEU A 288 -5.10 -17.84 -8.21
C LEU A 288 -6.28 -17.06 -8.81
N GLY A 289 -6.90 -16.17 -8.05
CA GLY A 289 -8.10 -15.40 -8.42
C GLY A 289 -7.86 -14.45 -9.59
N GLU A 290 -7.22 -13.31 -9.37
CA GLU A 290 -6.87 -12.28 -10.36
C GLU A 290 -6.08 -12.86 -11.54
N GLY A 291 -5.21 -13.84 -11.27
CA GLY A 291 -4.54 -14.60 -12.32
C GLY A 291 -5.52 -15.28 -13.28
N THR A 292 -6.56 -15.94 -12.76
CA THR A 292 -7.64 -16.54 -13.56
C THR A 292 -8.54 -15.47 -14.17
N PHE A 293 -8.73 -14.36 -13.45
CA PHE A 293 -9.50 -13.20 -13.90
C PHE A 293 -8.90 -12.54 -15.14
N LEU A 294 -7.58 -12.45 -15.24
CA LEU A 294 -6.88 -12.01 -16.46
C LEU A 294 -7.26 -12.82 -17.69
N ASP A 295 -7.37 -14.15 -17.54
CA ASP A 295 -7.77 -15.04 -18.63
C ASP A 295 -9.23 -14.77 -19.05
N LEU A 296 -10.11 -14.48 -18.08
CA LEU A 296 -11.49 -14.08 -18.32
C LEU A 296 -11.60 -12.74 -19.05
N LEU A 297 -10.83 -11.73 -18.63
CA LEU A 297 -10.82 -10.41 -19.28
C LEU A 297 -10.34 -10.50 -20.72
N ASN A 298 -9.28 -11.28 -20.99
CA ASN A 298 -8.83 -11.55 -22.38
C ASN A 298 -9.95 -12.18 -23.21
N PHE A 299 -10.66 -13.17 -22.67
CA PHE A 299 -11.76 -13.82 -23.37
C PHE A 299 -12.90 -12.86 -23.70
N ILE A 300 -13.23 -11.96 -22.77
CA ILE A 300 -14.28 -10.96 -22.99
C ILE A 300 -13.82 -9.94 -24.03
N GLU A 301 -12.56 -9.53 -24.02
CA GLU A 301 -11.99 -8.62 -25.03
C GLU A 301 -12.04 -9.23 -26.43
N ASP A 302 -11.59 -10.48 -26.59
CA ASP A 302 -11.59 -11.22 -27.86
C ASP A 302 -13.00 -11.44 -28.44
N HIS A 303 -14.03 -11.33 -27.61
CA HIS A 303 -15.43 -11.55 -27.97
C HIS A 303 -16.34 -10.35 -27.69
N ALA A 304 -15.76 -9.17 -27.44
CA ALA A 304 -16.53 -8.00 -27.10
C ALA A 304 -17.49 -7.64 -28.25
N PRO A 305 -18.79 -7.40 -27.96
CA PRO A 305 -19.78 -7.14 -29.00
C PRO A 305 -19.75 -5.69 -29.49
N ASP A 306 -19.02 -4.82 -28.78
CA ASP A 306 -18.93 -3.40 -29.03
C ASP A 306 -17.59 -2.84 -28.50
N PRO A 307 -17.10 -1.72 -29.06
CA PRO A 307 -15.78 -1.16 -28.70
C PRO A 307 -15.74 -0.59 -27.27
N VAL A 308 -16.88 -0.30 -26.64
CA VAL A 308 -16.91 0.22 -25.26
C VAL A 308 -16.67 -0.92 -24.27
N THR A 309 -17.32 -2.06 -24.48
CA THR A 309 -17.07 -3.29 -23.72
C THR A 309 -15.61 -3.73 -23.85
N GLU A 310 -15.09 -3.77 -25.08
CA GLU A 310 -13.68 -4.10 -25.38
C GLU A 310 -12.72 -3.18 -24.61
N GLN A 311 -12.92 -1.87 -24.73
CA GLN A 311 -12.05 -0.88 -24.08
C GLN A 311 -12.06 -1.00 -22.55
N ILE A 312 -13.23 -1.26 -21.95
CA ILE A 312 -13.36 -1.42 -20.50
C ILE A 312 -12.52 -2.58 -20.00
N VAL A 313 -12.67 -3.77 -20.59
CA VAL A 313 -11.93 -4.96 -20.15
C VAL A 313 -10.44 -4.86 -20.51
N HIS A 314 -10.09 -4.18 -21.61
CA HIS A 314 -8.70 -3.92 -21.98
C HIS A 314 -7.98 -3.09 -20.91
N LEU A 315 -8.60 -2.00 -20.44
CA LEU A 315 -8.03 -1.14 -19.41
C LEU A 315 -7.93 -1.86 -18.06
N ALA A 316 -8.98 -2.59 -17.66
CA ALA A 316 -8.93 -3.41 -16.44
C ALA A 316 -7.81 -4.47 -16.52
N LYS A 317 -7.63 -5.12 -17.68
CA LYS A 317 -6.57 -6.12 -17.89
C LYS A 317 -5.15 -5.57 -17.68
N ILE A 318 -4.90 -4.32 -18.08
CA ILE A 318 -3.60 -3.67 -17.86
C ILE A 318 -3.32 -3.47 -16.36
N ASP A 319 -4.37 -3.19 -15.59
CA ASP A 319 -4.30 -3.04 -14.13
C ASP A 319 -4.10 -4.39 -13.45
N GLU A 320 -4.93 -5.38 -13.78
CA GLU A 320 -4.83 -6.76 -13.30
C GLU A 320 -3.46 -7.40 -13.55
N GLY A 321 -2.81 -7.06 -14.68
CA GLY A 321 -1.46 -7.51 -14.97
C GLY A 321 -0.46 -7.08 -13.89
N ARG A 322 -0.63 -5.90 -13.30
CA ARG A 322 0.19 -5.42 -12.17
C ARG A 322 -0.18 -6.14 -10.89
N HIS A 323 -1.47 -6.36 -10.62
CA HIS A 323 -1.95 -7.04 -9.41
C HIS A 323 -1.38 -8.47 -9.31
N VAL A 324 -1.44 -9.22 -10.42
CA VAL A 324 -0.84 -10.54 -10.53
C VAL A 324 0.69 -10.50 -10.41
N ALA A 325 1.36 -9.52 -11.01
CA ALA A 325 2.81 -9.36 -10.88
C ALA A 325 3.24 -9.07 -9.43
N TYR A 326 2.42 -8.34 -8.67
CA TYR A 326 2.61 -8.15 -7.24
C TYR A 326 2.43 -9.47 -6.47
N GLY A 327 1.33 -10.18 -6.69
CA GLY A 327 1.07 -11.48 -6.05
C GLY A 327 2.19 -12.48 -6.27
N ILE A 328 2.67 -12.61 -7.52
CA ILE A 328 3.81 -13.47 -7.87
C ILE A 328 5.07 -13.01 -7.13
N GLY A 329 5.37 -11.70 -7.16
CA GLY A 329 6.55 -11.14 -6.50
C GLY A 329 6.55 -11.39 -4.99
N HIS A 330 5.42 -11.15 -4.33
CA HIS A 330 5.24 -11.31 -2.89
C HIS A 330 5.34 -12.79 -2.46
N VAL A 331 4.54 -13.66 -3.08
CA VAL A 331 4.50 -15.08 -2.70
C VAL A 331 5.86 -15.75 -2.97
N ARG A 332 6.50 -15.42 -4.10
CA ARG A 332 7.86 -15.92 -4.42
C ARG A 332 8.88 -15.45 -3.39
N HIS A 333 8.82 -14.19 -2.96
CA HIS A 333 9.72 -13.63 -1.96
C HIS A 333 9.69 -14.42 -0.64
N MET A 334 8.50 -14.86 -0.23
CA MET A 334 8.31 -15.71 0.96
C MET A 334 8.78 -17.14 0.75
N LEU A 335 8.37 -17.77 -0.36
CA LEU A 335 8.74 -19.16 -0.66
C LEU A 335 10.24 -19.37 -0.85
N MET A 336 10.96 -18.41 -1.45
CA MET A 336 12.42 -18.49 -1.59
C MET A 336 13.15 -18.48 -0.24
N ARG A 337 12.59 -17.84 0.79
CA ARG A 337 13.16 -17.81 2.15
C ARG A 337 12.76 -19.03 2.96
N ASN A 338 11.51 -19.46 2.85
CA ASN A 338 10.98 -20.59 3.59
C ASN A 338 10.14 -21.50 2.67
N PRO A 339 10.77 -22.44 1.94
CA PRO A 339 10.07 -23.36 1.05
C PRO A 339 9.03 -24.25 1.75
N LYS A 340 9.10 -24.39 3.09
CA LYS A 340 8.11 -25.17 3.85
C LYS A 340 6.72 -24.51 3.87
N LEU A 341 6.64 -23.21 3.53
CA LEU A 341 5.37 -22.48 3.45
C LEU A 341 4.47 -22.94 2.30
N VAL A 342 4.98 -23.73 1.34
CA VAL A 342 4.13 -24.35 0.28
C VAL A 342 2.98 -25.16 0.90
N GLY A 343 3.23 -25.85 2.01
CA GLY A 343 2.17 -26.61 2.71
C GLY A 343 1.01 -25.74 3.19
N ALA A 344 1.29 -24.49 3.60
CA ALA A 344 0.25 -23.55 4.01
C ALA A 344 -0.60 -23.06 2.82
N LEU A 345 -0.01 -22.95 1.64
CA LEU A 345 -0.73 -22.59 0.40
C LEU A 345 -1.62 -23.74 -0.10
N VAL A 346 -1.10 -24.98 -0.05
CA VAL A 346 -1.90 -26.18 -0.34
C VAL A 346 -3.08 -26.25 0.61
N GLN A 347 -2.85 -26.14 1.92
CA GLN A 347 -3.90 -26.15 2.92
C GLN A 347 -4.94 -25.05 2.67
N ALA A 348 -4.52 -23.84 2.32
CA ALA A 348 -5.44 -22.74 2.03
C ALA A 348 -6.35 -23.03 0.82
N ALA A 349 -5.81 -23.69 -0.21
CA ALA A 349 -6.59 -24.12 -1.37
C ALA A 349 -7.57 -25.25 -1.02
N GLU A 350 -7.13 -26.24 -0.24
CA GLU A 350 -7.95 -27.36 0.23
C GLU A 350 -9.12 -26.85 1.11
N GLU A 351 -8.85 -26.01 2.10
CA GLU A 351 -9.84 -25.41 3.00
C GLU A 351 -10.91 -24.62 2.22
N ARG A 352 -10.48 -23.87 1.19
CA ARG A 352 -11.40 -23.15 0.30
C ARG A 352 -12.28 -24.11 -0.50
N ASN A 353 -11.69 -25.15 -1.08
CA ASN A 353 -12.43 -26.13 -1.87
C ASN A 353 -13.47 -26.88 -1.02
N GLU A 354 -13.11 -27.30 0.20
CA GLU A 354 -14.04 -27.93 1.15
C GLU A 354 -15.21 -27.00 1.51
N PHE A 355 -14.94 -25.71 1.74
CA PHE A 355 -15.98 -24.71 2.02
C PHE A 355 -16.97 -24.55 0.86
N LEU A 356 -16.48 -24.63 -0.38
CA LEU A 356 -17.26 -24.51 -1.61
C LEU A 356 -18.05 -25.78 -1.94
N ALA A 357 -17.50 -26.97 -1.66
CA ALA A 357 -18.18 -28.24 -1.89
C ALA A 357 -19.51 -28.35 -1.14
N GLY A 358 -19.66 -27.66 0.00
CA GLY A 358 -20.91 -27.55 0.75
C GLY A 358 -22.01 -26.69 0.11
N ALA A 359 -21.84 -26.17 -1.11
CA ALA A 359 -22.79 -25.29 -1.78
C ALA A 359 -23.79 -26.00 -2.73
N GLY A 360 -23.61 -27.30 -3.00
CA GLY A 360 -24.58 -28.12 -3.75
C GLY A 360 -24.68 -27.83 -5.25
N THR A 361 -24.02 -26.79 -5.77
CA THR A 361 -23.88 -26.51 -7.21
C THR A 361 -22.39 -26.40 -7.55
N ASN A 362 -21.97 -27.07 -8.63
CA ASN A 362 -20.57 -27.12 -9.06
C ASN A 362 -20.21 -26.02 -10.07
N GLU A 363 -21.15 -25.12 -10.40
CA GLU A 363 -20.95 -24.14 -11.46
C GLU A 363 -21.94 -22.96 -11.37
N ASN A 364 -21.50 -21.75 -11.72
CA ASN A 364 -22.35 -20.57 -11.88
C ASN A 364 -23.03 -20.62 -13.26
N SER A 365 -24.23 -21.18 -13.33
CA SER A 365 -24.95 -21.42 -14.59
C SER A 365 -25.27 -20.14 -15.37
N GLN A 366 -25.61 -19.05 -14.69
CA GLN A 366 -25.93 -17.77 -15.33
C GLN A 366 -24.71 -17.16 -16.01
N LEU A 367 -23.54 -17.24 -15.35
CA LEU A 367 -22.28 -16.81 -15.94
C LEU A 367 -21.90 -17.67 -17.15
N MET A 368 -22.02 -19.00 -17.04
CA MET A 368 -21.68 -19.90 -18.16
C MET A 368 -22.54 -19.64 -19.40
N GLU A 369 -23.84 -19.45 -19.21
CA GLU A 369 -24.73 -19.11 -20.31
C GLU A 369 -24.37 -17.76 -20.92
N ALA A 370 -24.11 -16.74 -20.09
CA ALA A 370 -23.73 -15.42 -20.57
C ALA A 370 -22.41 -15.44 -21.37
N LEU A 371 -21.38 -16.15 -20.89
CA LEU A 371 -20.12 -16.31 -21.61
C LEU A 371 -20.31 -17.09 -22.92
N ALA A 372 -21.18 -18.09 -22.94
CA ALA A 372 -21.50 -18.84 -24.16
C ALA A 372 -22.26 -17.96 -25.17
N ILE A 373 -23.19 -17.10 -24.73
CA ILE A 373 -23.89 -16.17 -25.63
C ILE A 373 -22.91 -15.14 -26.19
N LEU A 374 -22.06 -14.54 -25.35
CA LEU A 374 -21.03 -13.58 -25.75
C LEU A 374 -20.13 -14.18 -26.83
N ALA A 375 -19.51 -15.32 -26.52
CA ALA A 375 -18.58 -15.97 -27.42
C ALA A 375 -19.26 -16.64 -28.61
N GLY A 376 -20.53 -17.03 -28.52
CA GLY A 376 -21.30 -17.62 -29.62
C GLY A 376 -21.90 -16.59 -30.58
N GLY A 377 -22.01 -15.33 -30.14
CA GLY A 377 -22.67 -14.25 -30.89
C GLY A 377 -24.20 -14.27 -30.79
N GLY A 378 -24.79 -14.98 -29.82
CA GLY A 378 -26.24 -15.09 -29.64
C GLY A 378 -26.69 -16.42 -29.04
N ARG A 379 -28.01 -16.66 -29.05
CA ARG A 379 -28.67 -17.75 -28.33
C ARG A 379 -29.25 -18.87 -29.21
N THR A 380 -28.98 -18.87 -30.52
CA THR A 380 -29.41 -20.02 -31.35
C THR A 380 -28.64 -21.28 -30.95
N PRO A 381 -29.19 -22.49 -31.17
CA PRO A 381 -28.49 -23.74 -30.84
C PRO A 381 -27.08 -23.85 -31.44
N GLU A 382 -26.89 -23.38 -32.67
CA GLU A 382 -25.59 -23.36 -33.35
C GLU A 382 -24.61 -22.37 -32.70
N GLN A 383 -25.08 -21.18 -32.33
CA GLN A 383 -24.28 -20.16 -31.65
C GLN A 383 -23.87 -20.62 -30.26
N LEU A 384 -24.82 -21.14 -29.47
CA LEU A 384 -24.53 -21.68 -28.13
C LEU A 384 -23.55 -22.85 -28.19
N LYS A 385 -23.64 -23.73 -29.19
CA LYS A 385 -22.66 -24.81 -29.38
C LYS A 385 -21.25 -24.26 -29.58
N ILE A 386 -21.08 -23.21 -30.38
CA ILE A 386 -19.79 -22.53 -30.58
C ILE A 386 -19.34 -21.86 -29.28
N GLY A 387 -20.25 -21.14 -28.61
CA GLY A 387 -20.00 -20.43 -27.38
C GLY A 387 -19.51 -21.35 -26.26
N PHE A 388 -20.21 -22.46 -25.99
CA PHE A 388 -19.81 -23.42 -24.97
C PHE A 388 -18.47 -24.09 -25.27
N GLU A 389 -18.15 -24.35 -26.54
CA GLU A 389 -16.83 -24.87 -26.91
C GLU A 389 -15.72 -23.84 -26.62
N ARG A 390 -15.97 -22.56 -26.87
CA ARG A 390 -15.04 -21.47 -26.53
C ARG A 390 -14.89 -21.29 -25.01
N VAL A 391 -15.98 -21.37 -24.26
CA VAL A 391 -15.94 -21.34 -22.78
C VAL A 391 -15.17 -22.54 -22.21
N LYS A 392 -15.28 -23.71 -22.84
CA LYS A 392 -14.48 -24.87 -22.47
C LYS A 392 -12.98 -24.62 -22.71
N GLN A 393 -12.61 -24.05 -23.85
CA GLN A 393 -11.22 -23.66 -24.15
C GLN A 393 -10.69 -22.62 -23.16
N LEU A 394 -11.52 -21.66 -22.76
CA LEU A 394 -11.18 -20.70 -21.70
C LEU A 394 -10.82 -21.41 -20.39
N ARG A 395 -11.61 -22.40 -19.96
CA ARG A 395 -11.33 -23.17 -18.73
C ARG A 395 -10.02 -23.94 -18.81
N GLU A 396 -9.72 -24.51 -19.98
CA GLU A 396 -8.45 -25.22 -20.23
C GLU A 396 -7.26 -24.24 -20.16
N ALA A 397 -7.39 -23.05 -20.77
CA ALA A 397 -6.38 -22.00 -20.69
C ALA A 397 -6.16 -21.50 -19.25
N MET A 398 -7.25 -21.23 -18.51
CA MET A 398 -7.19 -20.84 -17.10
C MET A 398 -6.47 -21.87 -16.23
N TYR A 399 -6.75 -23.15 -16.44
CA TYR A 399 -6.07 -24.24 -15.73
C TYR A 399 -4.56 -24.23 -15.98
N GLU A 400 -4.15 -24.16 -17.25
CA GLU A 400 -2.74 -24.15 -17.63
C GLU A 400 -2.02 -22.90 -17.10
N HIS A 401 -2.60 -21.72 -17.27
CA HIS A 401 -1.99 -20.48 -16.80
C HIS A 401 -1.89 -20.42 -15.28
N ARG A 402 -2.85 -21.00 -14.53
CA ARG A 402 -2.76 -21.13 -13.07
C ARG A 402 -1.56 -21.99 -12.65
N ILE A 403 -1.31 -23.10 -13.35
CA ILE A 403 -0.10 -23.91 -13.14
C ILE A 403 1.14 -23.08 -13.43
N GLN A 404 1.20 -22.36 -14.56
CA GLN A 404 2.37 -21.55 -14.90
C GLN A 404 2.66 -20.48 -13.84
N ARG A 405 1.64 -19.80 -13.31
CA ARG A 405 1.79 -18.82 -12.22
C ARG A 405 2.34 -19.48 -10.95
N MET A 406 1.85 -20.67 -10.58
CA MET A 406 2.36 -21.43 -9.44
C MET A 406 3.82 -21.89 -9.62
N LEU A 407 4.20 -22.29 -10.83
CA LEU A 407 5.60 -22.59 -11.15
C LEU A 407 6.50 -21.35 -11.00
N GLN A 408 6.01 -20.17 -11.39
CA GLN A 408 6.76 -18.91 -11.27
C GLN A 408 7.02 -18.48 -9.82
N ILE A 409 6.17 -18.86 -8.87
CA ILE A 409 6.39 -18.60 -7.44
C ILE A 409 7.25 -19.68 -6.76
N GLY A 410 7.61 -20.75 -7.49
CA GLY A 410 8.50 -21.81 -7.00
C GLY A 410 7.80 -23.06 -6.45
N ILE A 411 6.50 -23.22 -6.71
CA ILE A 411 5.78 -24.48 -6.42
C ILE A 411 6.14 -25.50 -7.51
N ASP A 412 6.38 -26.75 -7.13
CA ASP A 412 6.65 -27.81 -8.10
C ASP A 412 5.40 -28.17 -8.91
N ARG A 413 5.59 -28.74 -10.11
CA ARG A 413 4.49 -29.05 -11.02
C ARG A 413 3.40 -29.94 -10.41
N SER A 414 3.78 -30.97 -9.63
CA SER A 414 2.81 -31.91 -9.06
C SER A 414 1.91 -31.24 -8.02
N THR A 415 2.50 -30.39 -7.19
CA THR A 415 1.76 -29.59 -6.20
C THR A 415 0.89 -28.53 -6.89
N ALA A 416 1.40 -27.87 -7.94
CA ALA A 416 0.65 -26.90 -8.72
C ALA A 416 -0.58 -27.54 -9.41
N GLU A 417 -0.41 -28.72 -10.01
CA GLU A 417 -1.52 -29.48 -10.61
C GLU A 417 -2.59 -29.84 -9.57
N LYS A 418 -2.18 -30.29 -8.38
CA LYS A 418 -3.09 -30.59 -7.27
C LYS A 418 -3.92 -29.36 -6.87
N ILE A 419 -3.26 -28.24 -6.57
CA ILE A 419 -3.94 -26.98 -6.19
C ILE A 419 -4.88 -26.52 -7.31
N SER A 420 -4.45 -26.64 -8.57
CA SER A 420 -5.26 -26.19 -9.71
C SER A 420 -6.55 -26.99 -9.84
N MET A 421 -6.52 -28.31 -9.65
CA MET A 421 -7.71 -29.16 -9.71
C MET A 421 -8.76 -28.78 -8.66
N GLU A 422 -8.33 -28.40 -7.46
CA GLU A 422 -9.19 -28.03 -6.33
C GLU A 422 -9.87 -26.65 -6.50
N HIS A 423 -9.36 -25.79 -7.38
CA HIS A 423 -9.85 -24.41 -7.55
C HIS A 423 -10.91 -24.25 -8.66
N THR A 424 -11.20 -25.29 -9.44
CA THR A 424 -11.90 -25.21 -10.74
C THR A 424 -13.42 -24.89 -10.79
N PRO A 425 -14.25 -24.92 -9.73
CA PRO A 425 -15.71 -24.77 -9.93
C PRO A 425 -16.20 -23.36 -10.34
N ASN A 426 -15.53 -22.28 -9.93
CA ASN A 426 -16.18 -20.95 -9.83
C ASN A 426 -15.56 -19.80 -10.64
N PHE A 427 -14.53 -20.04 -11.45
CA PHE A 427 -13.78 -18.98 -12.14
C PHE A 427 -13.06 -17.96 -11.21
N MET A 428 -13.15 -18.11 -9.88
CA MET A 428 -12.32 -17.47 -8.82
C MET A 428 -12.31 -18.27 -7.51
#